data_AF-V5GHP0-F1
#
_entry.id   AF-V5GHP0-F1
#
_cell.length_a   1.000
_cell.length_b   1.000
_cell.length_c   1.000
_cell.angle_alpha   90.00
_cell.angle_beta   90.00
_cell.angle_gamma   90.00
#
_symmetry.space_group_name_H-M   'P 1'
#
loop_
_entity.id
_entity.type
_entity.pdbx_description
1 polymer ?
#
loop_
_entity_poly.entity_id
_entity_poly.type
_entity_poly.pdbx_seq_one_letter_code
_entity_poly.pdbx_strand_id
1 'polypeptide(L)'
;VKLNLHFAVRSTPYINTVPYLQGDYLIVGLHTDPVVNRYKRSNFPIMNLHERVLSVLACKYVSEVVIGAPYTVTKDLMDHFKVDIVVHGKTPIMEDENGEDPFKYPKEIGRFITVDSGNDMTTEKIVERIIRNRLEFEMRNTTKEQKEIELIKALEEHQISV
;
A
#
# COMPACT_ATOMS: atom_id res chain seq x y z
N VAL A 1 4.69 -5.43 0.12
CA VAL A 1 3.57 -4.63 0.67
C VAL A 1 2.64 -4.33 -0.48
N LYS A 2 1.37 -4.72 -0.40
CA LYS A 2 0.37 -4.42 -1.45
C LYS A 2 0.06 -2.92 -1.43
N LEU A 3 0.89 -2.15 -2.11
CA LEU A 3 0.64 -0.75 -2.42
C LEU A 3 -0.48 -0.73 -3.46
N ASN A 4 -1.55 0.01 -3.20
CA ASN A 4 -2.64 0.21 -4.17
C ASN A 4 -2.09 1.00 -5.36
N LEU A 5 -1.62 0.26 -6.34
CA LEU A 5 -0.96 0.73 -7.54
C LEU A 5 -1.81 0.21 -8.69
N HIS A 6 -2.19 1.11 -9.60
CA HIS A 6 -2.69 0.71 -10.90
C HIS A 6 -1.46 0.45 -11.78
N PHE A 7 -1.33 -0.78 -12.27
CA PHE A 7 -0.24 -1.16 -13.16
C PHE A 7 -0.77 -1.13 -14.59
N ALA A 8 -0.07 -0.43 -15.48
CA ALA A 8 -0.36 -0.41 -16.90
C ALA A 8 0.83 -1.03 -17.62
N VAL A 9 0.57 -2.00 -18.50
CA VAL A 9 1.60 -2.65 -19.30
C VAL A 9 1.48 -2.16 -20.73
N ARG A 10 2.64 -1.85 -21.31
CA ARG A 10 2.80 -1.48 -22.72
C ARG A 10 3.80 -2.43 -23.37
N SER A 11 3.51 -2.87 -24.59
CA SER A 11 4.49 -3.59 -25.41
C SER A 11 5.35 -2.60 -26.17
N THR A 12 6.67 -2.76 -26.14
CA THR A 12 7.59 -1.92 -26.94
C THR A 12 8.12 -2.73 -28.12
N PRO A 13 8.15 -2.20 -29.34
CA PRO A 13 8.51 -2.98 -30.53
C PRO A 13 10.00 -3.39 -30.64
N TYR A 14 10.85 -3.12 -29.63
CA TYR A 14 12.32 -3.17 -29.76
C TYR A 14 13.06 -4.15 -28.83
N ILE A 15 12.40 -4.89 -27.94
CA ILE A 15 13.09 -5.75 -26.95
C ILE A 15 12.45 -7.15 -26.91
N ASN A 16 13.12 -8.14 -27.51
CA ASN A 16 12.67 -9.54 -27.60
C ASN A 16 13.45 -10.48 -26.67
N THR A 17 13.65 -10.15 -25.38
CA THR A 17 14.49 -11.01 -24.52
C THR A 17 14.20 -10.95 -23.01
N VAL A 18 12.95 -11.14 -22.56
CA VAL A 18 12.63 -11.82 -21.27
C VAL A 18 11.11 -12.03 -21.14
N PRO A 19 10.63 -13.15 -20.57
CA PRO A 19 9.20 -13.41 -20.46
C PRO A 19 8.61 -12.61 -19.29
N TYR A 20 8.16 -11.39 -19.53
CA TYR A 20 7.22 -10.72 -18.64
C TYR A 20 5.82 -11.20 -19.03
N LEU A 21 5.08 -11.80 -18.10
CA LEU A 21 3.83 -12.53 -18.38
C LEU A 21 2.76 -11.75 -19.20
N GLN A 22 2.88 -10.43 -19.38
CA GLN A 22 1.93 -9.59 -20.13
C GLN A 22 2.54 -8.39 -20.92
N GLY A 23 3.87 -8.19 -20.99
CA GLY A 23 4.49 -7.14 -21.82
C GLY A 23 5.81 -6.55 -21.29
N ASP A 24 6.51 -5.79 -22.14
CA ASP A 24 7.93 -5.42 -21.93
C ASP A 24 8.17 -4.12 -21.13
N TYR A 25 7.15 -3.28 -20.97
CA TYR A 25 7.27 -1.96 -20.34
C TYR A 25 6.17 -1.74 -19.30
N LEU A 26 6.56 -1.46 -18.05
CA LEU A 26 5.65 -1.33 -16.92
C LEU A 26 5.54 0.14 -16.47
N ILE A 27 4.34 0.70 -16.65
CA ILE A 27 3.96 2.02 -16.16
C ILE A 27 3.17 1.84 -14.87
N VAL A 28 3.55 2.60 -13.84
CA VAL A 28 2.93 2.51 -12.52
C VAL A 28 2.27 3.84 -12.15
N GLY A 29 0.95 3.81 -11.98
CA GLY A 29 0.17 4.97 -11.53
C GLY A 29 0.11 5.07 -10.01
N LEU A 30 0.51 6.23 -9.48
CA LEU A 30 0.42 6.56 -8.05
C LEU A 30 -0.64 7.63 -7.80
N HIS A 31 -1.65 7.28 -7.01
CA HIS A 31 -2.67 8.24 -6.56
C HIS A 31 -2.13 9.18 -5.49
N THR A 32 -2.63 10.42 -5.52
CA THR A 32 -2.35 11.44 -4.50
C THR A 32 -2.88 11.03 -3.13
N ASP A 33 -2.29 11.60 -2.07
CA ASP A 33 -2.65 11.25 -0.70
C ASP A 33 -4.13 11.53 -0.36
N PRO A 34 -4.77 12.63 -0.83
CA PRO A 34 -6.21 12.84 -0.63
C PRO A 34 -7.08 11.74 -1.25
N VAL A 35 -6.73 11.26 -2.45
CA VAL A 35 -7.46 10.18 -3.13
C VAL A 35 -7.33 8.88 -2.34
N VAL A 36 -6.13 8.57 -1.85
CA VAL A 36 -5.90 7.37 -1.02
C VAL A 36 -6.66 7.44 0.30
N ASN A 37 -6.63 8.60 0.96
CA ASN A 37 -7.33 8.82 2.22
C ASN A 37 -8.85 8.60 2.07
N ARG A 38 -9.44 9.08 0.97
CA ARG A 38 -10.87 8.94 0.68
C ARG A 38 -11.36 7.49 0.74
N TYR A 39 -10.70 6.58 0.02
CA TYR A 39 -11.20 5.21 -0.11
C TYR A 39 -10.67 4.26 0.98
N LYS A 40 -9.45 4.46 1.49
CA LYS A 40 -8.92 3.63 2.58
C LYS A 40 -9.40 4.07 3.96
N ARG A 41 -9.81 5.34 4.09
CA ARG A 41 -10.18 5.99 5.35
C ARG A 41 -9.05 5.88 6.38
N SER A 42 -9.25 6.44 7.57
CA SER A 42 -8.23 6.48 8.64
C SER A 42 -6.97 7.29 8.24
N ASN A 43 -5.92 7.28 9.08
CA ASN A 43 -4.67 8.03 8.87
C ASN A 43 -3.80 7.48 7.71
N PHE A 44 -4.41 6.95 6.64
CA PHE A 44 -3.72 6.49 5.44
C PHE A 44 -3.66 7.59 4.36
N PRO A 45 -2.64 7.58 3.48
CA PRO A 45 -1.47 6.69 3.51
C PRO A 45 -0.47 7.08 4.63
N ILE A 46 0.22 6.09 5.20
CA ILE A 46 1.27 6.33 6.22
C ILE A 46 2.49 7.03 5.60
N MET A 47 2.82 6.67 4.35
CA MET A 47 3.87 7.31 3.57
C MET A 47 3.24 8.34 2.63
N ASN A 48 3.84 9.52 2.54
CA ASN A 48 3.39 10.57 1.63
C ASN A 48 3.61 10.17 0.16
N LEU A 49 3.02 10.93 -0.76
CA LEU A 49 3.14 10.68 -2.19
C LEU A 49 4.61 10.60 -2.66
N HIS A 50 5.49 11.49 -2.20
CA HIS A 50 6.89 11.52 -2.63
C HIS A 50 7.68 10.28 -2.16
N GLU A 51 7.50 9.86 -0.92
CA GLU A 51 8.09 8.63 -0.37
C GLU A 51 7.64 7.39 -1.15
N ARG A 52 6.35 7.36 -1.52
CA ARG A 52 5.79 6.29 -2.35
C ARG A 52 6.40 6.28 -3.76
N VAL A 53 6.56 7.46 -4.37
CA VAL A 53 7.22 7.60 -5.68
C VAL A 53 8.65 7.06 -5.62
N LEU A 54 9.45 7.48 -4.63
CA LEU A 54 10.83 7.00 -4.46
C LEU A 54 10.88 5.48 -4.25
N SER A 55 9.95 4.93 -3.46
CA SER A 55 9.84 3.49 -3.22
C SER A 55 9.54 2.70 -4.49
N VAL A 56 8.66 3.22 -5.34
CA VAL A 56 8.27 2.58 -6.61
C VAL A 56 9.38 2.70 -7.65
N LEU A 57 10.06 3.85 -7.73
CA LEU A 57 11.21 4.04 -8.61
C LEU A 57 12.40 3.13 -8.26
N ALA A 58 12.55 2.75 -6.99
CA ALA A 58 13.55 1.79 -6.56
C ALA A 58 13.22 0.33 -6.94
N CYS A 59 12.03 0.05 -7.49
CA CYS A 59 11.62 -1.29 -7.86
C CYS A 59 12.22 -1.70 -9.21
N LYS A 60 12.97 -2.81 -9.24
CA LYS A 60 13.67 -3.35 -10.43
C LYS A 60 12.81 -3.47 -11.69
N TYR A 61 11.53 -3.78 -11.55
CA TYR A 61 10.64 -4.08 -12.67
C TYR A 61 9.83 -2.88 -13.17
N VAL A 62 9.94 -1.73 -12.50
CA VAL A 62 9.19 -0.52 -12.88
C VAL A 62 9.97 0.24 -13.93
N SER A 63 9.33 0.54 -15.06
CA SER A 63 9.92 1.32 -16.14
C SER A 63 9.61 2.81 -16.00
N GLU A 64 8.38 3.15 -15.62
CA GLU A 64 7.91 4.52 -15.52
C GLU A 64 6.90 4.69 -14.38
N VAL A 65 6.89 5.88 -13.77
CA VAL A 65 5.98 6.22 -12.68
C VAL A 65 5.18 7.47 -13.05
N VAL A 66 3.86 7.34 -13.04
CA VAL A 66 2.92 8.45 -13.23
C VAL A 66 2.47 8.95 -11.87
N ILE A 67 2.91 10.16 -11.51
CA ILE A 67 2.59 10.81 -10.24
C ILE A 67 1.23 11.49 -10.36
N GLY A 68 0.34 11.24 -9.40
CA GLY A 68 -0.99 11.84 -9.39
C GLY A 68 -1.94 11.21 -10.41
N ALA A 69 -1.76 9.91 -10.70
CA ALA A 69 -2.65 9.20 -11.60
C ALA A 69 -4.10 9.24 -11.10
N PRO A 70 -5.09 9.50 -11.98
CA PRO A 70 -6.49 9.49 -11.61
C PRO A 70 -6.90 8.11 -11.07
N TYR A 71 -7.92 8.08 -10.20
CA TYR A 71 -8.40 6.83 -9.62
C TYR A 71 -9.09 5.95 -10.66
N THR A 72 -9.92 6.55 -11.51
CA THR A 72 -10.60 5.86 -12.60
C THR A 72 -9.74 5.82 -13.86
N VAL A 73 -9.65 4.63 -14.47
CA VAL A 73 -8.92 4.41 -15.72
C VAL A 73 -9.84 4.72 -16.90
N THR A 74 -9.66 5.91 -17.48
CA THR A 74 -10.44 6.36 -18.63
C THR A 74 -9.81 5.97 -19.97
N LYS A 75 -10.60 6.02 -21.04
CA LYS A 75 -10.12 5.85 -22.42
C LYS A 75 -8.99 6.81 -22.76
N ASP A 76 -9.14 8.09 -22.41
CA ASP A 76 -8.14 9.12 -22.69
C ASP A 76 -6.81 8.83 -22.00
N LEU A 77 -6.84 8.29 -20.78
CA LEU A 77 -5.64 7.88 -20.05
C LEU A 77 -4.94 6.72 -20.78
N MET A 78 -5.70 5.69 -21.18
CA MET A 78 -5.15 4.55 -21.92
C MET A 78 -4.59 4.97 -23.28
N ASP A 79 -5.27 5.86 -24.00
CA ASP A 79 -4.85 6.36 -25.30
C ASP A 79 -3.63 7.30 -25.21
N HIS A 80 -3.52 8.10 -24.13
CA HIS A 80 -2.40 8.99 -23.89
C HIS A 80 -1.12 8.22 -23.62
N PHE A 81 -1.17 7.26 -22.69
CA PHE A 81 -0.02 6.44 -22.30
C PHE A 81 0.22 5.23 -23.22
N LYS A 82 -0.65 5.00 -24.21
CA LYS A 82 -0.64 3.84 -25.11
C LYS A 82 -0.62 2.52 -24.32
N VAL A 83 -1.57 2.39 -23.41
CA VAL A 83 -1.72 1.22 -22.53
C VAL A 83 -2.41 0.10 -23.27
N ASP A 84 -1.74 -1.06 -23.35
CA ASP A 84 -2.30 -2.26 -23.98
C ASP A 84 -3.14 -3.05 -22.98
N ILE A 85 -2.66 -3.17 -21.75
CA ILE A 85 -3.29 -3.97 -20.69
C ILE A 85 -3.22 -3.23 -19.36
N VAL A 86 -4.32 -3.27 -18.61
CA VAL A 86 -4.40 -2.77 -17.24
C VAL A 86 -4.36 -3.96 -16.29
N VAL A 87 -3.45 -3.92 -15.34
CA VAL A 87 -3.21 -4.97 -14.36
C VAL A 87 -3.49 -4.45 -12.96
N HIS A 88 -4.22 -5.23 -12.17
CA HIS A 88 -4.48 -4.94 -10.77
C HIS A 88 -4.26 -6.19 -9.89
N GLY A 89 -3.85 -5.98 -8.65
CA GLY A 89 -3.71 -7.07 -7.68
C GLY A 89 -5.06 -7.65 -7.26
N LYS A 90 -5.07 -8.80 -6.58
CA LYS A 90 -6.29 -9.35 -5.93
C LYS A 90 -6.77 -8.58 -4.69
N THR A 91 -6.47 -7.29 -4.58
CA THR A 91 -6.99 -6.45 -3.49
C THR A 91 -8.41 -5.99 -3.78
N PRO A 92 -9.23 -5.72 -2.76
CA PRO A 92 -10.55 -5.14 -2.95
C PRO A 92 -10.44 -3.83 -3.76
N ILE A 93 -11.28 -3.70 -4.78
CA ILE A 93 -11.41 -2.49 -5.58
C ILE A 93 -12.55 -1.68 -4.99
N MET A 94 -12.27 -0.43 -4.61
CA MET A 94 -13.30 0.48 -4.10
C MET A 94 -13.88 1.26 -5.27
N GLU A 95 -15.18 1.57 -5.21
CA GLU A 95 -15.84 2.43 -6.18
C GLU A 95 -15.24 3.85 -6.16
N ASP A 96 -15.33 4.52 -7.30
CA ASP A 96 -14.95 5.93 -7.42
C ASP A 96 -16.01 6.85 -6.78
N GLU A 97 -15.77 8.17 -6.80
CA GLU A 97 -16.67 9.18 -6.22
C GLU A 97 -18.09 9.13 -6.77
N ASN A 98 -18.26 8.63 -8.01
CA ASN A 98 -19.55 8.48 -8.67
C ASN A 98 -20.24 7.13 -8.37
N GLY A 99 -19.65 6.28 -7.52
CA GLY A 99 -20.16 4.92 -7.26
C GLY A 99 -19.91 3.95 -8.43
N GLU A 100 -19.01 4.29 -9.35
CA GLU A 100 -18.67 3.44 -10.49
C GLU A 100 -17.38 2.65 -10.25
N ASP A 101 -17.26 1.51 -10.89
CA ASP A 101 -16.03 0.71 -10.91
C ASP A 101 -14.91 1.48 -11.63
N PRO A 102 -13.78 1.80 -10.97
CA PRO A 102 -12.68 2.55 -11.58
C PRO A 102 -12.06 1.85 -12.80
N PHE A 103 -12.30 0.53 -12.96
CA PHE A 103 -11.81 -0.27 -14.07
C PHE A 103 -12.90 -0.65 -15.09
N LYS A 104 -14.07 0.01 -15.05
CA LYS A 104 -15.19 -0.26 -15.95
C LYS A 104 -14.77 -0.31 -17.42
N TYR A 105 -14.10 0.74 -17.91
CA TYR A 105 -13.67 0.82 -19.30
C TYR A 105 -12.64 -0.26 -19.70
N PRO A 106 -11.54 -0.48 -18.96
CA PRO A 106 -10.62 -1.59 -19.22
C PRO A 106 -11.28 -2.98 -19.24
N LYS A 107 -12.29 -3.20 -18.39
CA LYS A 107 -13.05 -4.46 -18.34
C LYS A 107 -13.95 -4.62 -19.57
N GLU A 108 -14.66 -3.56 -19.97
CA GLU A 108 -15.54 -3.55 -21.15
C GLU A 108 -14.79 -3.90 -22.45
N ILE A 109 -13.55 -3.42 -22.60
CA ILE A 109 -12.72 -3.69 -23.78
C ILE A 109 -11.87 -4.97 -23.65
N GLY A 110 -12.03 -5.74 -22.58
CA GLY A 110 -11.30 -7.01 -22.36
C GLY A 110 -9.80 -6.86 -22.08
N ARG A 111 -9.36 -5.69 -21.60
CA ARG A 111 -7.94 -5.36 -21.34
C ARG A 111 -7.62 -5.26 -19.85
N PHE A 112 -8.47 -5.80 -18.98
CA PHE A 112 -8.25 -5.83 -17.53
C PHE A 112 -7.83 -7.22 -17.06
N ILE A 113 -6.70 -7.30 -16.36
CA ILE A 113 -6.14 -8.55 -15.84
C ILE A 113 -5.90 -8.43 -14.33
N THR A 114 -6.34 -9.44 -13.59
CA THR A 114 -6.07 -9.55 -12.16
C THR A 114 -4.89 -10.47 -11.92
N VAL A 115 -3.89 -10.01 -11.16
CA VAL A 115 -2.69 -10.78 -10.81
C VAL A 115 -2.67 -11.11 -9.32
N ASP A 116 -2.30 -12.36 -9.00
CA ASP A 116 -2.03 -12.78 -7.63
C ASP A 116 -0.56 -12.58 -7.30
N SER A 117 -0.27 -11.88 -6.21
CA SER A 117 1.09 -11.72 -5.73
C SER A 117 1.63 -12.97 -5.02
N GLY A 118 0.78 -13.97 -4.71
CA GLY A 118 1.16 -15.17 -3.95
C GLY A 118 1.62 -14.87 -2.52
N ASN A 119 1.39 -13.64 -2.05
CA ASN A 119 1.87 -13.13 -0.77
C ASN A 119 0.68 -12.56 0.01
N ASP A 120 0.58 -12.96 1.27
CA ASP A 120 -0.48 -12.56 2.18
C ASP A 120 -0.16 -11.27 2.95
N MET A 121 1.05 -10.72 2.81
CA MET A 121 1.51 -9.50 3.48
C MET A 121 0.83 -8.24 2.94
N THR A 122 0.05 -7.57 3.80
CA THR A 122 -0.63 -6.30 3.49
C THR A 122 -0.13 -5.17 4.37
N THR A 123 -0.45 -3.92 4.00
CA THR A 123 -0.10 -2.75 4.82
C THR A 123 -0.79 -2.81 6.19
N GLU A 124 -2.02 -3.32 6.23
CA GLU A 124 -2.81 -3.48 7.45
C GLU A 124 -2.13 -4.45 8.40
N LYS A 125 -1.64 -5.60 7.92
CA LYS A 125 -0.87 -6.56 8.73
C LYS A 125 0.41 -5.96 9.32
N ILE A 126 1.07 -5.06 8.58
CA ILE A 126 2.27 -4.38 9.08
C ILE A 126 1.88 -3.41 10.20
N VAL A 127 0.83 -2.63 10.01
CA VAL A 127 0.31 -1.72 11.05
C VAL A 127 -0.11 -2.49 12.31
N GLU A 128 -0.85 -3.58 12.17
CA GLU A 128 -1.25 -4.45 13.28
C GLU A 128 -0.04 -4.99 14.06
N ARG A 129 1.02 -5.42 13.36
CA ARG A 129 2.26 -5.89 13.99
C ARG A 129 2.93 -4.80 14.81
N ILE A 130 2.98 -3.57 14.28
CA ILE A 130 3.58 -2.42 14.99
C ILE A 130 2.77 -2.11 16.26
N ILE A 131 1.45 -2.04 16.15
CA ILE A 131 0.56 -1.74 17.28
C ILE A 131 0.68 -2.81 18.36
N ARG A 132 0.65 -4.10 17.98
CA ARG A 132 0.80 -5.21 18.92
C ARG A 132 2.11 -5.12 19.69
N ASN A 133 3.22 -4.92 19.00
CA ASN A 133 4.54 -4.82 19.63
C ASN A 133 4.62 -3.61 20.59
N ARG A 134 3.96 -2.50 20.25
CA ARG A 134 3.86 -1.33 21.13
C ARG A 134 3.10 -1.66 22.41
N LEU A 135 1.93 -2.30 22.31
CA LEU A 135 1.12 -2.68 23.47
C LEU A 135 1.88 -3.67 24.39
N GLU A 136 2.58 -4.64 23.80
CA GLU A 136 3.42 -5.57 24.56
C GLU A 136 4.59 -4.87 25.28
N PHE A 137 5.16 -3.84 24.66
CA PHE A 137 6.18 -3.01 25.31
C PHE A 137 5.60 -2.22 26.49
N GLU A 138 4.46 -1.56 26.29
CA GLU A 138 3.79 -0.77 27.33
C GLU A 138 3.41 -1.63 28.54
N MET A 139 2.76 -2.79 28.31
CA MET A 139 2.39 -3.71 29.40
C MET A 139 3.60 -4.19 30.22
N ARG A 140 4.73 -4.49 29.55
CA ARG A 140 5.96 -4.91 30.24
C ARG A 140 6.53 -3.80 31.10
N ASN A 141 6.51 -2.55 30.63
CA ASN A 141 7.01 -1.41 31.39
C ASN A 141 6.11 -1.11 32.58
N THR A 142 4.79 -1.06 32.40
CA THR A 142 3.85 -0.84 33.52
C THR A 142 3.98 -1.92 34.59
N THR A 143 4.18 -3.18 34.19
CA THR A 143 4.40 -4.28 35.16
C THR A 143 5.70 -4.10 35.96
N LYS A 144 6.76 -3.57 35.34
CA LYS A 144 8.03 -3.29 36.03
C LYS A 144 7.90 -2.11 36.99
N GLU A 145 7.29 -1.02 36.52
CA GLU A 145 7.03 0.17 37.33
C GLU A 145 6.16 -0.15 38.55
N GLN A 146 5.11 -0.96 38.38
CA GLN A 146 4.25 -1.39 39.48
C GLN A 146 5.02 -2.20 40.53
N LYS A 147 5.90 -3.10 40.10
CA LYS A 147 6.78 -3.88 41.00
C LYS A 147 7.78 -3.00 41.74
N GLU A 148 8.34 -1.99 41.08
CA GLU A 148 9.25 -1.01 41.70
C GLU A 148 8.51 -0.17 42.75
N ILE A 149 7.31 0.32 42.44
CA ILE A 149 6.46 1.08 43.37
C ILE A 149 6.09 0.23 44.60
N GLU A 150 5.72 -1.03 44.40
CA GLU A 150 5.40 -1.96 45.49
C GLU A 150 6.62 -2.22 46.39
N LEU A 151 7.80 -2.39 45.80
CA LEU A 151 9.05 -2.58 46.56
C LEU A 151 9.41 -1.34 47.39
N ILE A 152 9.28 -0.14 46.81
CA ILE A 152 9.56 1.13 47.49
C ILE A 152 8.61 1.30 48.69
N LYS A 153 7.31 1.09 48.50
CA LYS A 153 6.33 1.16 49.59
C LYS A 153 6.63 0.18 50.72
N ALA A 154 6.99 -1.08 50.38
CA ALA A 154 7.34 -2.07 51.38
C ALA A 154 8.60 -1.69 52.19
N LEU A 155 9.59 -1.05 51.55
CA LEU A 155 10.78 -0.54 52.23
C LEU A 155 10.46 0.63 53.15
N GLU A 156 9.63 1.58 52.71
CA GLU A 156 9.17 2.72 53.53
C GLU A 156 8.38 2.25 54.76
N GLU A 157 7.46 1.29 54.59
CA GLU A 157 6.71 0.68 55.69
C GLU A 157 7.62 -0.01 56.70
N HIS A 158 8.64 -0.73 56.24
CA HIS A 158 9.62 -1.36 57.13
C HIS A 158 10.44 -0.32 57.91
N GLN A 159 10.81 0.79 57.28
CA GLN A 159 11.60 1.85 57.90
C GLN A 159 10.84 2.66 58.95
N ILE A 160 9.51 2.74 58.86
CA ILE A 160 8.63 3.38 59.85
C ILE A 160 8.35 2.45 61.05
N SER A 161 8.49 1.13 60.87
CA SER A 161 8.23 0.12 61.91
C SER A 161 9.43 -0.23 62.81
N VAL A 162 10.61 0.33 62.53
CA VAL A 162 11.87 0.19 63.30
C VAL A 162 12.15 1.48 64.07
#